data_AF-A0A9D5HTC0-F1
#
_entry.id   AF-A0A9D5HTC0-F1
#
_cell.length_a   1.000
_cell.length_b   1.000
_cell.length_c   1.000
_cell.angle_alpha   90.00
_cell.angle_beta   90.00
_cell.angle_gamma   90.00
#
_symmetry.space_group_name_H-M   'P 1'
#
loop_
_entity.id
_entity.type
_entity.pdbx_description
1 polymer ?
#
loop_
_entity_poly.entity_id
_entity_poly.type
_entity_poly.pdbx_seq_one_letter_code
_entity_poly.pdbx_strand_id
1 'polypeptide(L)'
;MDNNMEISEEIFQINRLLHGDDTTSINMVRMKKLTFFNLASILRSRGLLKDSTHASVEEQLFMFLCIVGHNQRDMVIGHTFLRSSKTVSRYFNHVLWAIGQIQGDYIKPHSTSVSPYIAQRPNFYYPYFKDCIGALDGTHIHANVPIDIVEQFCGRKSFPTQKVLAAVDFDLCFTYVLAGWEGSANDTLVLRDALNRSNGLKVPEGKYYLAGAGYTTQRGFISPYKGVRYQSQGSRTPNNPKELFNYRHFSAHTSIERAFGSLKSRFKILTSRPFFPLKTQVDIVLACCTLHNYILTMGVDDLIPTEEEWVSQSETSATSREQGQAHPECNLSISSKKTEAALCAAFLSNYDSGSYAKVTFNGLHYDLPPWSISILPDCKTTVFNTAKVGAQTTQMKMLYVGKLPLVHDICHHRENEQFLKSGQYPYLTVYSVGHSLIVFVNGQLAGTVYGSLDSPKLTYNGNVEMWAGRKSISLLSIAVGLPNVGNHFET
;
A
#
# COMPACT_ATOMS: atom_id res chain seq x y z
N MET A 1 -35.90 -23.44 -8.34
CA MET A 1 -36.34 -22.05 -8.01
C MET A 1 -35.23 -21.32 -7.26
N ASP A 2 -33.96 -21.70 -7.48
CA ASP A 2 -32.85 -21.37 -6.58
C ASP A 2 -31.94 -20.26 -7.11
N ASN A 3 -32.03 -19.90 -8.40
CA ASN A 3 -31.26 -18.80 -8.98
C ASN A 3 -31.72 -17.39 -8.54
N ASN A 4 -32.92 -17.25 -7.97
CA ASN A 4 -33.43 -15.95 -7.51
C ASN A 4 -32.98 -15.59 -6.09
N MET A 5 -32.47 -16.54 -5.31
CA MET A 5 -32.08 -16.31 -3.92
C MET A 5 -30.61 -15.85 -3.80
N GLU A 6 -29.69 -16.40 -4.59
CA GLU A 6 -28.28 -15.94 -4.64
C GLU A 6 -28.14 -14.52 -5.20
N ILE A 7 -28.89 -14.16 -6.25
CA ILE A 7 -28.91 -12.79 -6.81
C ILE A 7 -29.43 -11.79 -5.76
N SER A 8 -30.31 -12.23 -4.85
CA SER A 8 -30.85 -11.38 -3.79
C SER A 8 -29.85 -11.10 -2.66
N GLU A 9 -28.94 -12.03 -2.33
CA GLU A 9 -27.92 -11.83 -1.28
C GLU A 9 -26.71 -10.99 -1.75
N GLU A 10 -26.29 -11.12 -3.02
CA GLU A 10 -25.20 -10.32 -3.60
C GLU A 10 -25.59 -8.83 -3.72
N ILE A 11 -26.80 -8.57 -4.21
CA ILE A 11 -27.41 -7.25 -4.24
C ILE A 11 -27.62 -6.74 -2.81
N PHE A 12 -27.96 -7.62 -1.84
CA PHE A 12 -28.15 -7.24 -0.45
C PHE A 12 -26.85 -6.82 0.25
N GLN A 13 -25.68 -7.40 -0.02
CA GLN A 13 -24.44 -6.97 0.64
C GLN A 13 -23.89 -5.65 0.11
N ILE A 14 -23.85 -5.43 -1.21
CA ILE A 14 -23.44 -4.14 -1.77
C ILE A 14 -24.45 -3.07 -1.36
N ASN A 15 -25.74 -3.36 -1.47
CA ASN A 15 -26.73 -2.42 -1.00
C ASN A 15 -26.59 -2.23 0.50
N ARG A 16 -26.36 -3.23 1.35
CA ARG A 16 -26.13 -3.04 2.81
C ARG A 16 -24.89 -2.19 3.12
N LEU A 17 -23.82 -2.33 2.35
CA LEU A 17 -22.58 -1.58 2.52
C LEU A 17 -22.65 -0.16 1.92
N LEU A 18 -23.55 0.07 0.96
CA LEU A 18 -23.87 1.38 0.35
C LEU A 18 -25.29 1.87 0.74
N HIS A 19 -25.91 1.26 1.75
CA HIS A 19 -27.24 1.61 2.28
C HIS A 19 -26.95 2.65 3.35
N GLY A 20 -27.03 3.90 2.94
CA GLY A 20 -26.69 5.03 3.76
C GLY A 20 -26.56 6.29 2.93
N ASP A 21 -26.06 7.32 3.59
CA ASP A 21 -25.69 8.60 3.00
C ASP A 21 -24.42 8.51 2.15
N ASP A 22 -24.13 9.57 1.39
CA ASP A 22 -22.88 9.66 0.60
C ASP A 22 -21.63 9.52 1.49
N THR A 23 -21.70 9.88 2.77
CA THR A 23 -20.61 9.73 3.75
C THR A 23 -20.14 8.29 3.84
N THR A 24 -21.08 7.34 3.97
CA THR A 24 -20.75 5.91 4.08
C THR A 24 -20.05 5.41 2.81
N SER A 25 -20.55 5.84 1.64
CA SER A 25 -19.97 5.47 0.34
C SER A 25 -18.56 6.03 0.18
N ILE A 26 -18.35 7.30 0.52
CA ILE A 26 -17.03 7.95 0.50
C ILE A 26 -16.07 7.24 1.45
N ASN A 27 -16.54 6.87 2.64
CA ASN A 27 -15.72 6.19 3.64
C ASN A 27 -15.33 4.76 3.23
N MET A 28 -16.12 4.07 2.41
CA MET A 28 -15.86 2.67 2.02
C MET A 28 -15.16 2.54 0.67
N VAL A 29 -15.61 3.31 -0.33
CA VAL A 29 -15.17 3.19 -1.73
C VAL A 29 -14.56 4.47 -2.30
N ARG A 30 -14.34 5.49 -1.45
CA ARG A 30 -13.62 6.74 -1.77
C ARG A 30 -14.31 7.65 -2.80
N MET A 31 -15.59 7.43 -3.06
CA MET A 31 -16.42 8.24 -3.94
C MET A 31 -17.90 8.22 -3.53
N LYS A 32 -18.67 9.21 -4.00
CA LYS A 32 -20.11 9.31 -3.77
C LYS A 32 -20.86 8.13 -4.41
N LYS A 33 -22.04 7.80 -3.90
CA LYS A 33 -22.81 6.63 -4.32
C LYS A 33 -23.14 6.68 -5.81
N LEU A 34 -23.63 7.83 -6.29
CA LEU A 34 -23.96 8.04 -7.70
C LEU A 34 -22.72 7.89 -8.60
N THR A 35 -21.59 8.45 -8.18
CA THR A 35 -20.30 8.34 -8.88
C THR A 35 -19.86 6.89 -9.03
N PHE A 36 -20.05 6.06 -8.01
CA PHE A 36 -19.74 4.64 -8.05
C PHE A 36 -20.58 3.87 -9.07
N PHE A 37 -21.91 4.02 -9.02
CA PHE A 37 -22.79 3.30 -9.95
C PHE A 37 -22.62 3.78 -11.40
N ASN A 38 -22.36 5.06 -11.61
CA ASN A 38 -22.02 5.58 -12.94
C ASN A 38 -20.74 4.96 -13.48
N LEU A 39 -19.71 4.75 -12.63
CA LEU A 39 -18.47 4.11 -13.05
C LEU A 39 -18.71 2.66 -13.44
N ALA A 40 -19.45 1.92 -12.62
CA ALA A 40 -19.84 0.54 -12.93
C ALA A 40 -20.60 0.47 -14.27
N SER A 41 -21.52 1.41 -14.51
CA SER A 41 -22.27 1.52 -15.78
C SER A 41 -21.36 1.81 -16.98
N ILE A 42 -20.37 2.70 -16.84
CA ILE A 42 -19.38 2.98 -17.90
C ILE A 42 -18.57 1.73 -18.22
N LEU A 43 -18.07 1.03 -17.20
CA LEU A 43 -17.26 -0.17 -17.39
C LEU A 43 -18.06 -1.32 -18.01
N ARG A 44 -19.35 -1.46 -17.63
CA ARG A 44 -20.28 -2.44 -18.19
C ARG A 44 -20.66 -2.10 -19.64
N SER A 45 -21.08 -0.87 -19.92
CA SER A 45 -21.54 -0.44 -21.26
C SER A 45 -20.44 -0.52 -22.32
N ARG A 46 -19.17 -0.36 -21.91
CA ARG A 46 -18.00 -0.53 -22.77
C ARG A 46 -17.53 -1.99 -22.91
N GLY A 47 -18.20 -2.93 -22.25
CA GLY A 47 -17.83 -4.35 -22.25
C GLY A 47 -16.48 -4.65 -21.58
N LEU A 48 -15.97 -3.73 -20.75
CA LEU A 48 -14.68 -3.89 -20.06
C LEU A 48 -14.82 -4.80 -18.84
N LEU A 49 -15.98 -4.75 -18.17
CA LEU A 49 -16.37 -5.66 -17.11
C LEU A 49 -17.73 -6.27 -17.44
N LYS A 50 -17.94 -7.50 -16.97
CA LYS A 50 -19.19 -8.23 -17.10
C LYS A 50 -19.52 -8.91 -15.79
N ASP A 51 -20.82 -9.10 -15.57
CA ASP A 51 -21.29 -9.91 -14.46
C ASP A 51 -20.79 -11.35 -14.66
N SER A 52 -20.40 -11.97 -13.56
CA SER A 52 -19.96 -13.35 -13.52
C SER A 52 -20.92 -14.16 -12.65
N THR A 53 -20.77 -15.48 -12.67
CA THR A 53 -21.51 -16.38 -11.78
C THR A 53 -21.21 -16.17 -10.29
N HIS A 54 -20.20 -15.38 -9.94
CA HIS A 54 -19.73 -15.23 -8.57
C HIS A 54 -19.59 -13.77 -8.11
N ALA A 55 -19.95 -12.80 -8.97
CA ALA A 55 -19.86 -11.37 -8.66
C ALA A 55 -20.42 -10.53 -9.81
N SER A 56 -21.25 -9.55 -9.47
CA SER A 56 -21.64 -8.44 -10.36
C SER A 56 -20.46 -7.50 -10.66
N VAL A 57 -20.59 -6.65 -11.68
CA VAL A 57 -19.61 -5.57 -11.96
C VAL A 57 -19.44 -4.65 -10.76
N GLU A 58 -20.52 -4.32 -10.06
CA GLU A 58 -20.50 -3.50 -8.85
C GLU A 58 -19.69 -4.19 -7.74
N GLU A 59 -19.87 -5.49 -7.52
CA GLU A 59 -19.11 -6.23 -6.49
C GLU A 59 -17.61 -6.24 -6.81
N GLN A 60 -17.27 -6.51 -8.08
CA GLN A 60 -15.89 -6.50 -8.56
C GLN A 60 -15.24 -5.14 -8.33
N LEU A 61 -15.94 -4.06 -8.71
CA LEU A 61 -15.47 -2.70 -8.54
C LEU A 61 -15.35 -2.32 -7.06
N PHE A 62 -16.32 -2.72 -6.22
CA PHE A 62 -16.32 -2.45 -4.79
C PHE A 62 -15.10 -3.08 -4.12
N MET A 63 -14.85 -4.37 -4.37
CA MET A 63 -13.67 -5.07 -3.84
C MET A 63 -12.37 -4.36 -4.23
N PHE A 64 -12.24 -3.97 -5.50
CA PHE A 64 -11.08 -3.22 -5.97
C PHE A 64 -10.91 -1.89 -5.22
N LEU A 65 -11.98 -1.09 -5.10
CA LEU A 65 -11.96 0.22 -4.45
C LEU A 65 -11.61 0.13 -2.95
N CYS A 66 -12.07 -0.90 -2.25
CA CYS A 66 -11.65 -1.13 -0.87
C CYS A 66 -10.15 -1.45 -0.78
N ILE A 67 -9.60 -2.25 -1.69
CA ILE A 67 -8.17 -2.57 -1.72
C ILE A 67 -7.35 -1.30 -1.98
N VAL A 68 -7.64 -0.53 -3.03
CA VAL A 68 -6.85 0.67 -3.36
C VAL A 68 -7.09 1.84 -2.40
N GLY A 69 -8.32 1.99 -1.91
CA GLY A 69 -8.74 3.07 -1.03
C GLY A 69 -8.24 2.91 0.41
N HIS A 70 -8.16 1.68 0.90
CA HIS A 70 -7.85 1.38 2.30
C HIS A 70 -6.60 0.52 2.50
N ASN A 71 -5.90 0.16 1.42
CA ASN A 71 -4.76 -0.77 1.47
C ASN A 71 -5.14 -2.12 2.12
N GLN A 72 -6.35 -2.61 1.83
CA GLN A 72 -6.84 -3.89 2.36
C GLN A 72 -6.20 -5.07 1.65
N ARG A 73 -6.04 -6.19 2.37
CA ARG A 73 -5.50 -7.43 1.82
C ARG A 73 -6.62 -8.29 1.24
N ASP A 74 -6.32 -9.05 0.20
CA ASP A 74 -7.27 -9.97 -0.47
C ASP A 74 -8.01 -10.87 0.51
N MET A 75 -7.35 -11.33 1.57
CA MET A 75 -7.96 -12.18 2.61
C MET A 75 -9.07 -11.45 3.40
N VAL A 76 -8.87 -10.18 3.72
CA VAL A 76 -9.86 -9.38 4.47
C VAL A 76 -11.10 -9.16 3.60
N ILE A 77 -10.88 -8.78 2.34
CA ILE A 77 -11.95 -8.59 1.36
C ILE A 77 -12.67 -9.91 1.07
N GLY A 78 -11.92 -11.00 0.92
CA GLY A 78 -12.46 -12.33 0.71
C GLY A 78 -13.38 -12.76 1.85
N HIS A 79 -12.99 -12.51 3.11
CA HIS A 79 -13.87 -12.75 4.25
C HIS A 79 -15.13 -11.88 4.21
N THR A 80 -15.02 -10.59 3.88
CA THR A 80 -16.17 -9.67 3.81
C THR A 80 -17.18 -10.06 2.73
N PHE A 81 -16.72 -10.52 1.56
CA PHE A 81 -17.57 -10.89 0.42
C PHE A 81 -17.82 -12.40 0.30
N LEU A 82 -17.36 -13.20 1.27
CA LEU A 82 -17.43 -14.66 1.24
C LEU A 82 -16.83 -15.25 -0.04
N ARG A 83 -15.69 -14.69 -0.48
CA ARG A 83 -14.93 -15.10 -1.66
C ARG A 83 -13.55 -15.61 -1.27
N SER A 84 -13.00 -16.54 -2.06
CA SER A 84 -11.61 -16.94 -1.91
C SER A 84 -10.66 -15.81 -2.31
N SER A 85 -9.48 -15.71 -1.68
CA SER A 85 -8.46 -14.71 -2.03
C SER A 85 -8.08 -14.75 -3.52
N LYS A 86 -8.08 -15.94 -4.14
CA LYS A 86 -7.86 -16.12 -5.58
C LYS A 86 -8.92 -15.38 -6.42
N THR A 87 -10.17 -15.44 -5.99
CA THR A 87 -11.28 -14.77 -6.67
C THR A 87 -11.16 -13.25 -6.56
N VAL A 88 -10.86 -12.76 -5.34
CA VAL A 88 -10.60 -11.32 -5.11
C VAL A 88 -9.43 -10.82 -5.95
N SER A 89 -8.31 -11.56 -5.96
CA SER A 89 -7.13 -11.21 -6.75
C SER A 89 -7.41 -11.17 -8.26
N ARG A 90 -8.22 -12.13 -8.77
CA ARG A 90 -8.66 -12.14 -10.17
C ARG A 90 -9.47 -10.88 -10.51
N TYR A 91 -10.45 -10.54 -9.67
CA TYR A 91 -11.26 -9.34 -9.90
C TYR A 91 -10.45 -8.05 -9.74
N PHE A 92 -9.52 -8.00 -8.78
CA PHE A 92 -8.59 -6.88 -8.66
C PHE A 92 -7.86 -6.62 -9.97
N ASN A 93 -7.26 -7.66 -10.57
CA ASN A 93 -6.54 -7.52 -11.84
C ASN A 93 -7.45 -7.17 -13.03
N HIS A 94 -8.67 -7.74 -13.10
CA HIS A 94 -9.64 -7.39 -14.14
C HIS A 94 -10.08 -5.93 -14.06
N VAL A 95 -10.42 -5.45 -12.86
CA VAL A 95 -10.84 -4.06 -12.64
C VAL A 95 -9.68 -3.11 -12.88
N LEU A 96 -8.46 -3.46 -12.43
CA LEU A 96 -7.26 -2.67 -12.68
C LEU A 96 -7.03 -2.48 -14.19
N TRP A 97 -7.13 -3.57 -14.96
CA TRP A 97 -7.03 -3.51 -16.41
C TRP A 97 -8.15 -2.67 -17.04
N ALA A 98 -9.39 -2.85 -16.59
CA ALA A 98 -10.55 -2.11 -17.11
C ALA A 98 -10.44 -0.60 -16.86
N ILE A 99 -9.97 -0.17 -15.68
CA ILE A 99 -9.69 1.24 -15.39
C ILE A 99 -8.55 1.76 -16.28
N GLY A 100 -7.52 0.93 -16.51
CA GLY A 100 -6.44 1.25 -17.46
C GLY A 100 -6.95 1.52 -18.88
N GLN A 101 -8.01 0.83 -19.33
CA GLN A 101 -8.59 1.06 -20.66
C GLN A 101 -9.30 2.40 -20.81
N ILE A 102 -9.83 2.97 -19.72
CA ILE A 102 -10.48 4.29 -19.74
C ILE A 102 -9.52 5.44 -19.40
N GLN A 103 -8.25 5.15 -19.09
CA GLN A 103 -7.25 6.14 -18.72
C GLN A 103 -7.18 7.32 -19.71
N GLY A 104 -7.17 7.03 -21.01
CA GLY A 104 -7.06 8.05 -22.06
C GLY A 104 -8.23 9.03 -22.13
N ASP A 105 -9.38 8.69 -21.54
CA ASP A 105 -10.53 9.59 -21.48
C ASP A 105 -10.42 10.64 -20.38
N TYR A 106 -9.70 10.31 -19.30
CA TYR A 106 -9.63 11.12 -18.09
C TYR A 106 -8.25 11.76 -17.87
N ILE A 107 -7.15 11.11 -18.27
CA ILE A 107 -5.81 11.69 -18.20
C ILE A 107 -5.47 12.27 -19.57
N LYS A 108 -5.93 13.50 -19.80
CA LYS A 108 -5.68 14.26 -21.03
C LYS A 108 -5.71 15.76 -20.76
N PRO A 109 -5.09 16.59 -21.60
CA PRO A 109 -5.22 18.04 -21.50
C PRO A 109 -6.68 18.48 -21.75
N HIS A 110 -7.24 19.33 -20.88
CA HIS A 110 -8.62 19.81 -20.99
C HIS A 110 -8.79 20.98 -21.97
N SER A 111 -8.10 22.11 -21.72
CA SER A 111 -8.21 23.31 -22.56
C SER A 111 -6.88 24.06 -22.63
N THR A 112 -6.64 24.71 -23.75
CA THR A 112 -5.53 25.66 -23.94
C THR A 112 -5.94 27.12 -23.70
N SER A 113 -7.22 27.37 -23.40
CA SER A 113 -7.70 28.69 -22.97
C SER A 113 -7.08 29.09 -21.62
N VAL A 114 -7.14 30.38 -21.29
CA VAL A 114 -6.75 30.85 -19.95
C VAL A 114 -7.65 30.16 -18.92
N SER A 115 -7.04 29.52 -17.92
CA SER A 115 -7.81 28.86 -16.84
C SER A 115 -8.62 29.89 -16.04
N PRO A 116 -9.86 29.58 -15.65
CA PRO A 116 -10.64 30.43 -14.74
C PRO A 116 -9.88 30.78 -13.46
N TYR A 117 -9.09 29.85 -12.91
CA TYR A 117 -8.24 30.07 -11.75
C TYR A 117 -7.27 31.24 -11.93
N ILE A 118 -6.65 31.35 -13.11
CA ILE A 118 -5.74 32.44 -13.47
C ILE A 118 -6.52 33.73 -13.76
N ALA A 119 -7.62 33.64 -14.50
CA ALA A 119 -8.40 34.80 -14.93
C ALA A 119 -9.11 35.50 -13.76
N GLN A 120 -9.56 34.76 -12.75
CA GLN A 120 -10.31 35.29 -11.60
C GLN A 120 -9.44 36.04 -10.58
N ARG A 121 -8.10 35.99 -10.69
CA ARG A 121 -7.18 36.76 -9.82
C ARG A 121 -6.43 37.83 -10.64
N PRO A 122 -7.10 38.94 -11.00
CA PRO A 122 -6.49 40.02 -11.77
C PRO A 122 -5.34 40.66 -10.99
N ASN A 123 -4.31 41.11 -11.70
CA ASN A 123 -3.08 41.72 -11.17
C ASN A 123 -2.21 40.81 -10.28
N PHE A 124 -2.71 39.66 -9.85
CA PHE A 124 -1.92 38.62 -9.18
C PHE A 124 -1.43 37.56 -10.17
N TYR A 125 -2.34 36.85 -10.83
CA TYR A 125 -1.99 35.87 -11.86
C TYR A 125 -2.16 36.43 -13.27
N TYR A 126 -3.29 37.08 -13.57
CA TYR A 126 -3.50 37.68 -14.89
C TYR A 126 -2.89 39.10 -14.97
N PRO A 127 -2.17 39.47 -16.04
CA PRO A 127 -1.88 38.70 -17.26
C PRO A 127 -0.61 37.83 -17.20
N TYR A 128 0.14 37.89 -16.09
CA TYR A 128 1.49 37.31 -15.96
C TYR A 128 1.56 35.80 -16.25
N PHE A 129 0.54 35.04 -15.87
CA PHE A 129 0.43 33.59 -16.06
C PHE A 129 -0.67 33.19 -17.07
N LYS A 130 -1.08 34.09 -17.97
CA LYS A 130 -2.19 33.84 -18.93
C LYS A 130 -1.98 32.60 -19.82
N ASP A 131 -0.73 32.21 -20.06
CA ASP A 131 -0.37 31.06 -20.89
C ASP A 131 0.06 29.82 -20.08
N CYS A 132 -0.03 29.90 -18.75
CA CYS A 132 0.18 28.76 -17.88
C CYS A 132 -1.01 27.81 -17.95
N ILE A 133 -0.74 26.53 -18.22
CA ILE A 133 -1.78 25.48 -18.31
C ILE A 133 -1.84 24.58 -17.08
N GLY A 134 -0.95 24.81 -16.10
CA GLY A 134 -0.96 24.10 -14.83
C GLY A 134 0.41 23.95 -14.20
N ALA A 135 0.57 22.94 -13.35
CA ALA A 135 1.79 22.67 -12.62
C ALA A 135 2.33 21.25 -12.88
N LEU A 136 3.65 21.09 -12.78
CA LEU A 136 4.36 19.83 -12.96
C LEU A 136 5.34 19.60 -11.81
N ASP A 137 5.31 18.39 -11.27
CA ASP A 137 6.30 17.95 -10.29
C ASP A 137 6.36 16.42 -10.21
N GLY A 138 7.42 15.93 -9.55
CA GLY A 138 7.61 14.54 -9.19
C GLY A 138 7.12 14.24 -7.78
N THR A 139 6.63 13.04 -7.55
CA THR A 139 6.38 12.52 -6.21
C THR A 139 6.96 11.12 -6.05
N HIS A 140 7.30 10.76 -4.81
CA HIS A 140 7.76 9.42 -4.47
C HIS A 140 6.61 8.59 -3.91
N ILE A 141 6.46 7.38 -4.44
CA ILE A 141 5.55 6.34 -3.95
C ILE A 141 6.39 5.13 -3.55
N HIS A 142 6.03 4.43 -2.48
CA HIS A 142 6.76 3.23 -2.06
C HIS A 142 6.81 2.21 -3.20
N ALA A 143 7.97 1.58 -3.38
CA ALA A 143 8.14 0.51 -4.35
C ALA A 143 8.55 -0.78 -3.65
N ASN A 144 8.05 -1.90 -4.17
CA ASN A 144 8.58 -3.22 -3.86
C ASN A 144 9.24 -3.78 -5.11
N VAL A 145 10.55 -3.99 -5.05
CA VAL A 145 11.34 -4.44 -6.18
C VAL A 145 12.23 -5.61 -5.76
N PRO A 146 12.63 -6.47 -6.71
CA PRO A 146 13.63 -7.51 -6.49
C PRO A 146 14.92 -6.97 -5.87
N ILE A 147 15.57 -7.78 -5.01
CA ILE A 147 16.74 -7.38 -4.22
C ILE A 147 17.90 -6.84 -5.06
N ASP A 148 18.07 -7.37 -6.27
CA ASP A 148 19.11 -7.03 -7.24
C ASP A 148 18.99 -5.60 -7.80
N ILE A 149 17.80 -5.00 -7.75
CA ILE A 149 17.57 -3.62 -8.22
C ILE A 149 17.19 -2.65 -7.11
N VAL A 150 17.09 -3.11 -5.85
CA VAL A 150 16.67 -2.30 -4.69
C VAL A 150 17.49 -1.02 -4.56
N GLU A 151 18.81 -1.08 -4.73
CA GLU A 151 19.70 0.08 -4.58
C GLU A 151 19.33 1.22 -5.54
N GLN A 152 18.94 0.90 -6.77
CA GLN A 152 18.53 1.88 -7.77
C GLN A 152 17.23 2.59 -7.34
N PHE A 153 16.34 1.89 -6.64
CA PHE A 153 15.08 2.45 -6.15
C PHE A 153 15.23 3.20 -4.80
N CYS A 154 16.37 3.09 -4.14
CA CYS A 154 16.70 3.84 -2.93
C CYS A 154 17.31 5.20 -3.31
N GLY A 155 16.49 6.24 -3.29
CA GLY A 155 16.95 7.62 -3.43
C GLY A 155 17.47 8.19 -2.10
N ARG A 156 17.16 9.47 -1.81
CA ARG A 156 17.45 10.09 -0.51
C ARG A 156 16.67 9.49 0.68
N LYS A 157 15.70 8.61 0.41
CA LYS A 157 14.90 7.94 1.43
C LYS A 157 15.53 6.59 1.74
N SER A 158 15.51 6.19 3.01
CA SER A 158 16.06 4.90 3.51
C SER A 158 15.29 3.66 3.03
N PHE A 159 14.34 3.83 2.09
CA PHE A 159 13.51 2.76 1.57
C PHE A 159 13.27 2.93 0.06
N PRO A 160 13.01 1.82 -0.67
CA PRO A 160 12.79 1.86 -2.11
C PRO A 160 11.52 2.63 -2.47
N THR A 161 11.62 3.49 -3.47
CA THR A 161 10.49 4.25 -4.01
C THR A 161 10.52 4.24 -5.52
N GLN A 162 9.34 4.33 -6.14
CA GLN A 162 9.19 4.70 -7.52
C GLN A 162 8.92 6.21 -7.61
N LYS A 163 9.54 6.86 -8.57
CA LYS A 163 9.26 8.24 -8.92
C LYS A 163 8.08 8.30 -9.89
N VAL A 164 7.16 9.21 -9.59
CA VAL A 164 5.99 9.51 -10.41
C VAL A 164 6.06 10.97 -10.80
N LEU A 165 6.32 11.25 -12.08
CA LEU A 165 6.21 12.59 -12.65
C LEU A 165 4.76 12.80 -13.08
N ALA A 166 4.15 13.92 -12.70
CA ALA A 166 2.83 14.26 -13.19
C ALA A 166 2.71 15.75 -13.52
N ALA A 167 1.79 16.04 -14.44
CA ALA A 167 1.31 17.38 -14.73
C ALA A 167 -0.17 17.46 -14.36
N VAL A 168 -0.59 18.55 -13.74
CA VAL A 168 -2.00 18.83 -13.42
C VAL A 168 -2.41 20.17 -13.98
N ASP A 169 -3.69 20.33 -14.28
CA ASP A 169 -4.29 21.65 -14.46
C ASP A 169 -4.67 22.29 -13.11
N PHE A 170 -5.22 23.50 -13.16
CA PHE A 170 -5.63 24.23 -11.95
C PHE A 170 -6.93 23.71 -11.33
N ASP A 171 -7.64 22.81 -12.01
CA ASP A 171 -8.78 22.07 -11.46
C ASP A 171 -8.33 20.77 -10.76
N LEU A 172 -7.01 20.61 -10.57
CA LEU A 172 -6.36 19.48 -9.89
C LEU A 172 -6.52 18.15 -10.64
N CYS A 173 -6.87 18.19 -11.91
CA CYS A 173 -6.93 17.01 -12.76
C CYS A 173 -5.54 16.71 -13.33
N PHE A 174 -5.14 15.44 -13.26
CA PHE A 174 -3.91 14.97 -13.89
C PHE A 174 -4.05 15.00 -15.42
N THR A 175 -3.23 15.80 -16.09
CA THR A 175 -3.20 15.90 -17.55
C THR A 175 -2.12 15.00 -18.18
N TYR A 176 -1.16 14.57 -17.37
CA TYR A 176 -0.13 13.60 -17.72
C TYR A 176 0.42 12.91 -16.47
N VAL A 177 0.72 11.61 -16.55
CA VAL A 177 1.33 10.83 -15.47
C VAL A 177 2.35 9.85 -16.05
N LEU A 178 3.57 9.86 -15.52
CA LEU A 178 4.62 8.90 -15.80
C LEU A 178 5.11 8.29 -14.48
N ALA A 179 4.82 7.01 -14.27
CA ALA A 179 5.16 6.26 -13.07
C ALA A 179 6.17 5.14 -13.37
N GLY A 180 6.78 4.59 -12.31
CA GLY A 180 7.68 3.44 -12.40
C GLY A 180 9.17 3.74 -12.51
N TRP A 181 9.57 5.02 -12.54
CA TRP A 181 10.97 5.41 -12.52
C TRP A 181 11.65 5.07 -11.20
N GLU A 182 12.95 4.81 -11.22
CA GLU A 182 13.70 4.49 -10.01
C GLU A 182 13.70 5.68 -9.03
N GLY A 183 13.61 5.40 -7.74
CA GLY A 183 13.60 6.43 -6.71
C GLY A 183 14.87 7.28 -6.65
N SER A 184 16.00 6.78 -7.13
CA SER A 184 17.25 7.56 -7.24
C SER A 184 17.32 8.42 -8.50
N ALA A 185 16.45 8.20 -9.50
CA ALA A 185 16.52 8.86 -10.80
C ALA A 185 16.44 10.39 -10.66
N ASN A 186 17.20 11.13 -11.48
CA ASN A 186 17.17 12.58 -11.47
C ASN A 186 15.88 13.10 -12.12
N ASP A 187 15.25 14.13 -11.53
CA ASP A 187 14.02 14.75 -12.06
C ASP A 187 14.14 15.19 -13.52
N THR A 188 15.33 15.68 -13.91
CA THR A 188 15.63 16.09 -15.30
C THR A 188 15.62 14.89 -16.25
N LEU A 189 16.09 13.72 -15.81
CA LEU A 189 16.08 12.50 -16.61
C LEU A 189 14.66 12.00 -16.84
N VAL A 190 13.84 11.99 -15.78
CA VAL A 190 12.43 11.56 -15.86
C VAL A 190 11.64 12.52 -16.75
N LEU A 191 11.85 13.83 -16.64
CA LEU A 191 11.21 14.82 -17.52
C LEU A 191 11.64 14.63 -18.98
N ARG A 192 12.93 14.38 -19.24
CA ARG A 192 13.44 14.14 -20.60
C ARG A 192 12.81 12.89 -21.22
N ASP A 193 12.70 11.81 -20.46
CA ASP A 193 11.98 10.62 -20.93
C ASP A 193 10.52 10.95 -21.23
N ALA A 194 9.82 11.63 -20.32
CA ALA A 194 8.44 12.03 -20.54
C ALA A 194 8.22 12.79 -21.84
N LEU A 195 9.15 13.65 -22.26
CA LEU A 195 9.07 14.43 -23.49
C LEU A 195 9.38 13.61 -24.75
N ASN A 196 10.24 12.58 -24.65
CA ASN A 196 10.72 11.82 -25.79
C ASN A 196 9.84 10.61 -26.15
N ARG A 197 8.87 10.24 -25.29
CA ARG A 197 7.96 9.12 -25.54
C ARG A 197 6.97 9.44 -26.65
N SER A 198 6.58 8.42 -27.42
CA SER A 198 5.57 8.55 -28.49
C SER A 198 4.20 8.99 -27.94
N ASN A 199 3.83 8.47 -26.76
CA ASN A 199 2.68 8.90 -25.95
C ASN A 199 3.08 9.84 -24.80
N GLY A 200 4.17 10.58 -24.99
CA GLY A 200 4.77 11.44 -23.98
C GLY A 200 4.01 12.74 -23.71
N LEU A 201 4.55 13.51 -22.77
CA LEU A 201 4.04 14.83 -22.39
C LEU A 201 4.19 15.81 -23.56
N LYS A 202 3.07 16.36 -24.02
CA LYS A 202 3.03 17.36 -25.09
C LYS A 202 2.58 18.70 -24.54
N VAL A 203 3.41 19.72 -24.70
CA VAL A 203 3.08 21.09 -24.33
C VAL A 203 2.67 21.85 -25.59
N PRO A 204 1.43 22.38 -25.67
CA PRO A 204 0.99 23.19 -26.81
C PRO A 204 1.88 24.41 -27.03
N GLU A 205 1.99 24.86 -28.28
CA GLU A 205 2.80 26.02 -28.60
C GLU A 205 2.31 27.29 -27.87
N GLY A 206 3.25 28.05 -27.32
CA GLY A 206 2.96 29.24 -26.52
C GLY A 206 2.50 28.95 -25.09
N LYS A 207 2.28 27.68 -24.71
CA LYS A 207 1.86 27.28 -23.35
C LYS A 207 3.01 26.72 -22.53
N TYR A 208 2.83 26.68 -21.21
CA TYR A 208 3.82 26.12 -20.30
C TYR A 208 3.20 25.60 -18.99
N TYR A 209 3.92 24.70 -18.32
CA TYR A 209 3.67 24.29 -16.95
C TYR A 209 4.62 25.02 -15.99
N LEU A 210 4.14 25.36 -14.79
CA LEU A 210 5.00 25.73 -13.67
C LEU A 210 5.66 24.45 -13.14
N ALA A 211 6.99 24.34 -13.28
CA ALA A 211 7.74 23.20 -12.80
C ALA A 211 8.35 23.49 -11.42
N GLY A 212 8.51 22.46 -10.59
CA GLY A 212 9.16 22.57 -9.29
C GLY A 212 10.60 23.09 -9.35
N ALA A 213 11.17 23.43 -8.19
CA ALA A 213 12.53 23.97 -8.08
C ALA A 213 13.65 23.01 -8.55
N GLY A 214 13.35 21.70 -8.59
CA GLY A 214 14.26 20.66 -9.07
C GLY A 214 14.46 20.66 -10.60
N TYR A 215 13.62 21.38 -11.35
CA TYR A 215 13.65 21.39 -12.81
C TYR A 215 14.39 22.62 -13.37
N THR A 216 14.77 22.52 -14.64
CA THR A 216 15.38 23.62 -15.39
C THR A 216 14.31 24.33 -16.20
N THR A 217 14.36 25.67 -16.23
CA THR A 217 13.48 26.46 -17.10
C THR A 217 13.85 26.20 -18.55
N GLN A 218 12.88 25.79 -19.35
CA GLN A 218 13.05 25.50 -20.78
C GLN A 218 11.71 25.72 -21.50
N ARG A 219 11.68 25.58 -22.83
CA ARG A 219 10.43 25.74 -23.60
C ARG A 219 9.37 24.79 -23.03
N GLY A 220 8.20 25.35 -22.68
CA GLY A 220 7.08 24.62 -22.08
C GLY A 220 7.15 24.41 -20.57
N PHE A 221 8.23 24.79 -19.88
CA PHE A 221 8.39 24.59 -18.43
C PHE A 221 9.08 25.77 -17.76
N ILE A 222 8.42 26.39 -16.79
CA ILE A 222 8.99 27.51 -16.04
C ILE A 222 9.22 27.13 -14.59
N SER A 223 10.47 27.19 -14.17
CA SER A 223 10.89 26.94 -12.79
C SER A 223 11.08 28.26 -12.03
N PRO A 224 11.00 28.24 -10.69
CA PRO A 224 11.27 29.40 -9.85
C PRO A 224 12.74 29.86 -9.98
N TYR A 225 13.01 31.14 -9.68
CA TYR A 225 14.37 31.64 -9.57
C TYR A 225 15.10 30.93 -8.40
N LYS A 226 16.20 30.26 -8.72
CA LYS A 226 17.04 29.58 -7.72
C LYS A 226 17.70 30.59 -6.78
N GLY A 227 17.81 30.23 -5.50
CA GLY A 227 18.40 31.10 -4.47
C GLY A 227 17.57 32.33 -4.10
N VAL A 228 16.32 32.41 -4.56
CA VAL A 228 15.38 33.51 -4.24
C VAL A 228 14.26 32.96 -3.35
N ARG A 229 13.84 33.73 -2.34
CA ARG A 229 12.87 33.30 -1.33
C ARG A 229 11.52 32.92 -1.95
N TYR A 230 10.91 31.84 -1.43
CA TYR A 230 9.63 31.26 -1.88
C TYR A 230 8.43 31.69 -1.02
N GLN A 231 8.66 31.84 0.28
CA GLN A 231 7.63 32.01 1.29
C GLN A 231 7.93 33.26 2.13
N SER A 232 6.88 34.03 2.44
CA SER A 232 6.90 35.03 3.50
C SER A 232 6.90 34.30 4.84
N GLN A 233 8.04 33.77 5.29
CA GLN A 233 8.20 33.48 6.70
C GLN A 233 8.04 34.81 7.47
N GLY A 234 6.85 35.01 8.04
CA GLY A 234 6.46 36.22 8.76
C GLY A 234 6.20 37.42 7.86
N SER A 235 4.91 37.68 7.56
CA SER A 235 4.31 38.98 7.17
C SER A 235 5.24 40.02 6.51
N ARG A 236 5.98 39.65 5.46
CA ARG A 236 6.82 40.59 4.72
C ARG A 236 6.58 40.39 3.23
N THR A 237 6.01 41.42 2.62
CA THR A 237 5.73 41.52 1.19
C THR A 237 6.98 41.23 0.35
N PRO A 238 6.85 40.63 -0.86
CA PRO A 238 7.97 40.45 -1.76
C PRO A 238 8.73 41.76 -1.99
N ASN A 239 10.05 41.75 -1.84
CA ASN A 239 10.87 42.96 -1.88
C ASN A 239 11.44 43.27 -3.27
N ASN A 240 11.41 42.29 -4.20
CA ASN A 240 11.94 42.45 -5.55
C ASN A 240 11.12 41.64 -6.58
N PRO A 241 11.25 41.93 -7.88
CA PRO A 241 10.49 41.24 -8.93
C PRO A 241 10.69 39.72 -8.96
N LYS A 242 11.88 39.22 -8.58
CA LYS A 242 12.16 37.78 -8.54
C LYS A 242 11.44 37.09 -7.39
N GLU A 243 11.40 37.73 -6.22
CA GLU A 243 10.62 37.25 -5.06
C GLU A 243 9.12 37.28 -5.37
N LEU A 244 8.63 38.33 -6.03
CA LEU A 244 7.23 38.41 -6.44
C LEU A 244 6.87 37.31 -7.42
N PHE A 245 7.74 37.04 -8.40
CA PHE A 245 7.59 35.92 -9.31
C PHE A 245 7.58 34.58 -8.56
N ASN A 246 8.57 34.31 -7.70
CA ASN A 246 8.64 33.06 -6.93
C ASN A 246 7.43 32.87 -6.02
N TYR A 247 6.92 33.94 -5.40
CA TYR A 247 5.72 33.88 -4.58
C TYR A 247 4.48 33.47 -5.39
N ARG A 248 4.27 34.09 -6.56
CA ARG A 248 3.17 33.74 -7.48
C ARG A 248 3.34 32.33 -8.04
N HIS A 249 4.56 31.98 -8.46
CA HIS A 249 4.92 30.66 -8.96
C HIS A 249 4.59 29.61 -7.91
N PHE A 250 5.12 29.75 -6.69
CA PHE A 250 4.89 28.81 -5.60
C PHE A 250 3.40 28.66 -5.30
N SER A 251 2.68 29.78 -5.17
CA SER A 251 1.23 29.78 -4.91
C SER A 251 0.42 29.02 -5.97
N ALA A 252 0.73 29.21 -7.25
CA ALA A 252 0.07 28.47 -8.33
C ALA A 252 0.58 27.02 -8.45
N HIS A 253 1.85 26.77 -8.16
CA HIS A 253 2.49 25.45 -8.17
C HIS A 253 1.93 24.55 -7.07
N THR A 254 1.46 25.09 -5.95
CA THR A 254 0.77 24.32 -4.90
C THR A 254 -0.40 23.47 -5.42
N SER A 255 -0.97 23.77 -6.60
CA SER A 255 -1.94 22.89 -7.29
C SER A 255 -1.44 21.44 -7.48
N ILE A 256 -0.20 21.21 -7.91
CA ILE A 256 0.33 19.84 -8.08
C ILE A 256 0.56 19.16 -6.72
N GLU A 257 1.01 19.90 -5.71
CA GLU A 257 1.16 19.39 -4.35
C GLU A 257 -0.18 18.96 -3.76
N ARG A 258 -1.22 19.80 -3.92
CA ARG A 258 -2.60 19.51 -3.51
C ARG A 258 -3.17 18.30 -4.24
N ALA A 259 -2.93 18.17 -5.54
CA ALA A 259 -3.38 17.03 -6.32
C ALA A 259 -2.73 15.73 -5.83
N PHE A 260 -1.41 15.70 -5.62
CA PHE A 260 -0.72 14.54 -5.06
C PHE A 260 -1.15 14.22 -3.62
N GLY A 261 -1.34 15.26 -2.79
CA GLY A 261 -1.83 15.13 -1.43
C GLY A 261 -3.21 14.48 -1.38
N SER A 262 -4.13 15.00 -2.20
CA SER A 262 -5.49 14.46 -2.34
C SER A 262 -5.48 13.02 -2.84
N LEU A 263 -4.67 12.72 -3.86
CA LEU A 263 -4.52 11.37 -4.41
C LEU A 263 -4.08 10.36 -3.35
N LYS A 264 -3.00 10.68 -2.62
CA LYS A 264 -2.45 9.81 -1.56
C LYS A 264 -3.36 9.74 -0.33
N SER A 265 -4.07 10.83 -0.04
CA SER A 265 -5.06 10.85 1.04
C SER A 265 -6.21 9.89 0.74
N ARG A 266 -6.73 9.92 -0.49
CA ARG A 266 -7.84 9.10 -0.96
C ARG A 266 -7.46 7.62 -1.13
N PHE A 267 -6.34 7.34 -1.79
CA PHE A 267 -5.90 5.99 -2.12
C PHE A 267 -4.71 5.57 -1.25
N LYS A 268 -5.01 4.99 -0.09
CA LYS A 268 -4.00 4.62 0.91
C LYS A 268 -3.02 3.55 0.43
N ILE A 269 -3.36 2.78 -0.61
CA ILE A 269 -2.43 1.82 -1.23
C ILE A 269 -1.13 2.50 -1.71
N LEU A 270 -1.18 3.79 -2.06
CA LEU A 270 -0.02 4.56 -2.52
C LEU A 270 0.90 5.03 -1.37
N THR A 271 0.49 4.86 -0.11
CA THR A 271 1.19 5.37 1.07
C THR A 271 1.92 4.30 1.86
N SER A 272 1.67 3.04 1.55
CA SER A 272 2.25 1.89 2.25
C SER A 272 3.14 1.08 1.32
N ARG A 273 3.99 0.23 1.89
CA ARG A 273 4.82 -0.68 1.10
C ARG A 273 3.92 -1.64 0.31
N PRO A 274 4.02 -1.67 -1.03
CA PRO A 274 3.19 -2.54 -1.85
C PRO A 274 3.68 -4.00 -1.78
N PHE A 275 2.78 -4.94 -2.08
CA PHE A 275 3.11 -6.38 -2.20
C PHE A 275 3.14 -6.86 -3.66
N PHE A 276 2.76 -5.99 -4.58
CA PHE A 276 2.65 -6.30 -6.01
C PHE A 276 4.01 -6.22 -6.72
N PRO A 277 4.17 -6.87 -7.89
CA PRO A 277 5.30 -6.60 -8.78
C PRO A 277 5.32 -5.14 -9.26
N LEU A 278 6.49 -4.60 -9.59
CA LEU A 278 6.64 -3.19 -10.00
C LEU A 278 5.68 -2.78 -11.12
N LYS A 279 5.50 -3.64 -12.14
CA LYS A 279 4.58 -3.37 -13.26
C LYS A 279 3.15 -3.13 -12.76
N THR A 280 2.63 -4.00 -11.91
CA THR A 280 1.31 -3.85 -11.30
C THR A 280 1.24 -2.61 -10.40
N GLN A 281 2.32 -2.26 -9.69
CA GLN A 281 2.37 -1.02 -8.91
C GLN A 281 2.24 0.22 -9.80
N VAL A 282 2.86 0.24 -10.97
CA VAL A 282 2.73 1.32 -11.96
C VAL A 282 1.29 1.43 -12.45
N ASP A 283 0.67 0.31 -12.80
CA ASP A 283 -0.73 0.27 -13.24
C ASP A 283 -1.67 0.79 -12.14
N ILE A 284 -1.41 0.45 -10.86
CA ILE A 284 -2.18 0.96 -9.71
C ILE A 284 -2.07 2.49 -9.61
N VAL A 285 -0.87 3.07 -9.79
CA VAL A 285 -0.69 4.52 -9.77
C VAL A 285 -1.53 5.18 -10.87
N LEU A 286 -1.46 4.66 -12.09
CA LEU A 286 -2.23 5.18 -13.22
C LEU A 286 -3.74 5.04 -13.02
N ALA A 287 -4.18 3.91 -12.46
CA ALA A 287 -5.59 3.68 -12.13
C ALA A 287 -6.09 4.63 -11.05
N CYS A 288 -5.31 4.87 -9.99
CA CYS A 288 -5.65 5.85 -8.96
C CYS A 288 -5.75 7.27 -9.52
N CYS A 289 -4.83 7.69 -10.40
CA CYS A 289 -4.92 9.01 -11.06
C CYS A 289 -6.15 9.10 -11.98
N THR A 290 -6.48 8.02 -12.69
CA THR A 290 -7.67 7.93 -13.55
C THR A 290 -8.95 8.05 -12.74
N LEU A 291 -9.04 7.33 -11.63
CA LEU A 291 -10.17 7.40 -10.71
C LEU A 291 -10.29 8.78 -10.06
N HIS A 292 -9.18 9.39 -9.66
CA HIS A 292 -9.15 10.76 -9.14
C HIS A 292 -9.78 11.73 -10.12
N ASN A 293 -9.30 11.75 -11.38
CA ASN A 293 -9.88 12.63 -12.40
C ASN A 293 -11.35 12.31 -12.68
N TYR A 294 -11.72 11.04 -12.79
CA TYR A 294 -13.12 10.64 -12.98
C TYR A 294 -14.02 11.21 -11.88
N ILE A 295 -13.61 11.11 -10.60
CA ILE A 295 -14.40 11.66 -9.50
C ILE A 295 -14.57 13.18 -9.64
N LEU A 296 -13.53 13.92 -10.07
CA LEU A 296 -13.63 15.37 -10.30
C LEU A 296 -14.58 15.74 -11.44
N THR A 297 -14.73 14.88 -12.45
CA THR A 297 -15.73 15.12 -13.51
C THR A 297 -17.17 15.03 -13.01
N MET A 298 -17.40 14.40 -11.85
CA MET A 298 -18.73 14.22 -11.27
C MET A 298 -19.19 15.38 -10.37
N GLY A 299 -18.34 16.38 -10.15
CA GLY A 299 -18.66 17.59 -9.39
C GLY A 299 -17.71 17.84 -8.21
N VAL A 300 -18.20 18.58 -7.21
CA VAL A 300 -17.40 18.96 -6.03
C VAL A 300 -17.09 17.75 -5.16
N ASP A 301 -15.81 17.60 -4.84
CA ASP A 301 -15.27 16.51 -4.04
C ASP A 301 -14.81 17.02 -2.66
N ASP A 302 -15.58 16.65 -1.64
CA ASP A 302 -15.39 17.11 -0.25
C ASP A 302 -14.10 16.56 0.39
N LEU A 303 -13.41 15.59 -0.24
CA LEU A 303 -12.13 15.08 0.24
C LEU A 303 -10.92 15.86 -0.29
N ILE A 304 -11.12 16.86 -1.16
CA ILE A 304 -10.05 17.73 -1.63
C ILE A 304 -9.98 18.98 -0.74
N PRO A 305 -8.87 19.20 -0.02
CA PRO A 305 -8.72 20.40 0.78
C PRO A 305 -8.65 21.63 -0.11
N THR A 306 -9.28 22.71 0.35
CA THR A 306 -9.16 24.05 -0.24
C THR A 306 -7.71 24.55 -0.18
N GLU A 307 -7.40 25.62 -0.91
CA GLU A 307 -6.05 26.22 -0.84
C GLU A 307 -5.72 26.70 0.57
N GLU A 308 -6.69 27.28 1.27
CA GLU A 308 -6.53 27.84 2.62
C GLU A 308 -6.27 26.73 3.66
N GLU A 309 -7.02 25.62 3.58
CA GLU A 309 -6.81 24.44 4.41
C GLU A 309 -5.45 23.78 4.13
N TRP A 310 -5.04 23.73 2.87
CA TRP A 310 -3.73 23.16 2.52
C TRP A 310 -2.58 24.00 3.06
N VAL A 311 -2.65 25.33 2.90
CA VAL A 311 -1.61 26.25 3.37
C VAL A 311 -1.47 26.17 4.89
N SER A 312 -2.57 26.20 5.64
CA SER A 312 -2.53 26.08 7.11
C SER A 312 -1.92 24.75 7.60
N GLN A 313 -2.21 23.63 6.92
CA GLN A 313 -1.57 22.34 7.21
C GLN A 313 -0.07 22.33 6.89
N SER A 314 0.34 22.99 5.80
CA SER A 314 1.74 23.09 5.40
C SER A 314 2.58 23.96 6.36
N GLU A 315 2.00 25.02 6.91
CA GLU A 315 2.66 25.91 7.89
C GLU A 315 2.82 25.23 9.27
N THR A 316 1.83 24.43 9.67
CA THR A 316 1.90 23.61 10.91
C THR A 316 2.96 22.51 10.80
N SER A 317 3.19 21.98 9.60
CA SER A 317 4.24 20.99 9.34
C SER A 317 5.62 21.60 9.05
N ALA A 318 5.70 22.90 8.71
CA ALA A 318 6.96 23.65 8.59
C ALA A 318 7.49 24.15 9.95
N THR A 319 6.61 24.56 10.86
CA THR A 319 6.98 24.95 12.25
C THR A 319 7.50 23.77 13.09
N SER A 320 7.17 22.54 12.70
CA SER A 320 7.78 21.31 13.27
C SER A 320 9.10 20.90 12.59
N ARG A 321 9.54 21.60 11.52
CA ARG A 321 10.80 21.35 10.80
C ARG A 321 11.95 22.30 11.18
N GLU A 322 11.70 23.37 11.94
CA GLU A 322 12.72 24.37 12.30
C GLU A 322 13.57 24.05 13.55
N GLN A 323 13.53 22.82 14.07
CA GLN A 323 14.54 22.30 15.02
C GLN A 323 15.19 20.99 14.56
N GLY A 324 15.21 20.74 13.24
CA GLY A 324 15.97 19.65 12.65
C GLY A 324 17.14 20.18 11.83
N GLN A 325 18.25 20.57 12.48
CA GLN A 325 19.52 20.67 11.77
C GLN A 325 19.93 19.27 11.33
N ALA A 326 19.77 18.98 10.04
CA ALA A 326 20.36 17.81 9.42
C ALA A 326 21.88 18.00 9.35
N HIS A 327 22.60 17.44 10.32
CA HIS A 327 24.03 17.15 10.20
C HIS A 327 24.20 15.82 9.45
N PRO A 328 25.16 15.72 8.50
CA PRO A 328 25.55 14.43 7.94
C PRO A 328 26.22 13.63 9.06
N GLU A 329 25.77 12.40 9.28
CA GLU A 329 26.13 11.50 10.40
C GLU A 329 25.53 11.84 11.78
N CYS A 330 24.21 11.73 11.95
CA CYS A 330 23.61 11.71 13.29
C CYS A 330 22.57 10.59 13.42
N ASN A 331 22.91 9.54 14.17
CA ASN A 331 22.03 8.43 14.59
C ASN A 331 21.02 8.84 15.67
N LEU A 332 20.71 10.13 15.77
CA LEU A 332 19.92 10.71 16.85
C LEU A 332 18.81 11.58 16.27
N SER A 333 17.60 11.43 16.77
CA SER A 333 16.52 12.35 16.45
C SER A 333 15.76 12.82 17.69
N ILE A 334 15.37 14.08 17.67
CA ILE A 334 14.59 14.75 18.69
C ILE A 334 13.28 15.20 18.04
N SER A 335 12.15 14.81 18.62
CA SER A 335 10.82 15.27 18.20
C SER A 335 10.11 15.89 19.38
N SER A 336 9.71 17.16 19.29
CA SER A 336 8.98 17.87 20.34
C SER A 336 7.69 18.49 19.82
N LYS A 337 6.67 18.59 20.68
CA LYS A 337 5.38 19.23 20.36
C LYS A 337 4.98 20.11 21.54
N LYS A 338 4.66 21.38 21.26
CA LYS A 338 4.18 22.37 22.23
C LYS A 338 2.81 22.87 21.81
N THR A 339 1.85 22.91 22.72
CA THR A 339 0.49 23.43 22.46
C THR A 339 0.36 24.89 22.92
N GLU A 340 -0.67 25.60 22.42
CA GLU A 340 -1.00 26.98 22.83
C GLU A 340 -1.22 27.11 24.36
N ALA A 341 -1.61 26.03 25.02
CA ALA A 341 -1.77 25.92 26.48
C ALA A 341 -0.44 25.65 27.25
N ALA A 342 0.72 25.88 26.62
CA ALA A 342 2.07 25.69 27.19
C ALA A 342 2.44 24.25 27.62
N LEU A 343 1.66 23.24 27.25
CA LEU A 343 2.01 21.83 27.46
C LEU A 343 3.03 21.39 26.40
N CYS A 344 4.12 20.74 26.82
CA CYS A 344 5.23 20.34 25.95
C CYS A 344 5.55 18.86 26.16
N ALA A 345 5.60 18.06 25.10
CA ALA A 345 6.11 16.69 25.14
C ALA A 345 7.24 16.48 24.13
N ALA A 346 8.25 15.67 24.47
CA ALA A 346 9.38 15.36 23.63
C ALA A 346 9.74 13.86 23.62
N PHE A 347 10.29 13.42 22.49
CA PHE A 347 10.84 12.09 22.27
C PHE A 347 12.30 12.23 21.84
N LEU A 348 13.19 11.57 22.57
CA LEU A 348 14.62 11.52 22.26
C LEU A 348 14.95 10.10 21.80
N SER A 349 15.45 9.95 20.58
CA SER A 349 15.68 8.64 19.97
C SER A 349 17.14 8.45 19.60
N ASN A 350 17.67 7.28 19.94
CA ASN A 350 18.97 6.78 19.52
C ASN A 350 18.74 5.58 18.58
N TYR A 351 19.09 5.76 17.31
CA TYR A 351 19.01 4.72 16.27
C TYR A 351 20.32 3.94 16.11
N ASP A 352 21.36 4.27 16.88
CA ASP A 352 22.56 3.46 16.95
C ASP A 352 22.25 2.15 17.70
N SER A 353 22.51 1.01 17.07
CA SER A 353 22.24 -0.32 17.66
C SER A 353 23.36 -0.84 18.55
N GLY A 354 24.53 -0.17 18.58
CA GLY A 354 25.73 -0.63 19.28
C GLY A 354 26.23 0.32 20.37
N SER A 355 25.89 1.60 20.35
CA SER A 355 26.46 2.60 21.26
C SER A 355 25.42 3.43 22.02
N TYR A 356 25.78 3.80 23.25
CA TYR A 356 25.03 4.79 24.03
C TYR A 356 25.28 6.19 23.46
N ALA A 357 24.24 7.01 23.41
CA ALA A 357 24.33 8.38 22.95
C ALA A 357 23.97 9.37 24.05
N LYS A 358 24.78 10.42 24.20
CA LYS A 358 24.52 11.53 25.11
C LYS A 358 23.96 12.71 24.33
N VAL A 359 22.73 13.10 24.65
CA VAL A 359 21.99 14.16 23.94
C VAL A 359 21.73 15.33 24.86
N THR A 360 21.95 16.55 24.37
CA THR A 360 21.54 17.77 25.08
C THR A 360 20.22 18.27 24.49
N PHE A 361 19.18 18.38 25.31
CA PHE A 361 17.87 18.92 24.93
C PHE A 361 17.37 19.91 26.00
N ASN A 362 16.97 21.11 25.60
CA ASN A 362 16.60 22.20 26.51
C ASN A 362 17.64 22.52 27.61
N GLY A 363 18.94 22.39 27.29
CA GLY A 363 20.04 22.61 28.24
C GLY A 363 20.25 21.48 29.27
N LEU A 364 19.48 20.40 29.18
CA LEU A 364 19.60 19.20 30.01
C LEU A 364 20.24 18.06 29.22
N HIS A 365 21.00 17.19 29.90
CA HIS A 365 21.67 16.05 29.28
C HIS A 365 20.90 14.75 29.52
N TYR A 366 20.78 13.93 28.48
CA TYR A 366 20.08 12.65 28.50
C TYR A 366 20.97 11.56 27.90
N ASP A 367 21.16 10.47 28.64
CA ASP A 367 21.86 9.28 28.15
C ASP A 367 20.85 8.27 27.59
N LEU A 368 20.94 8.04 26.29
CA LEU A 368 20.07 7.15 25.52
C LEU A 368 20.79 5.82 25.25
N PRO A 369 20.26 4.69 25.74
CA PRO A 369 20.73 3.36 25.34
C PRO A 369 20.69 3.15 23.82
N PRO A 370 21.47 2.18 23.29
CA PRO A 370 21.36 1.76 21.91
C PRO A 370 19.93 1.37 21.56
N TRP A 371 19.48 1.74 20.35
CA TRP A 371 18.17 1.41 19.80
C TRP A 371 17.00 1.72 20.75
N SER A 372 16.97 2.95 21.27
CA SER A 372 15.99 3.33 22.30
C SER A 372 15.34 4.69 22.07
N ILE A 373 14.15 4.84 22.64
CA ILE A 373 13.40 6.09 22.67
C ILE A 373 13.10 6.44 24.12
N SER A 374 13.50 7.63 24.55
CA SER A 374 13.13 8.25 25.83
C SER A 374 11.95 9.20 25.64
N ILE A 375 10.95 9.11 26.51
CA ILE A 375 9.72 9.91 26.47
C ILE A 375 9.75 10.94 27.60
N LEU A 376 9.59 12.21 27.25
CA LEU A 376 9.56 13.35 28.16
C LEU A 376 8.22 14.10 28.03
N PRO A 377 7.20 13.78 28.85
CA PRO A 377 5.87 14.36 28.72
C PRO A 377 5.78 15.85 29.06
N ASP A 378 6.82 16.40 29.68
CA ASP A 378 6.99 17.81 30.09
C ASP A 378 8.19 18.49 29.39
N CYS A 379 8.82 17.82 28.41
CA CYS A 379 10.06 18.22 27.75
C CYS A 379 11.27 18.42 28.69
N LYS A 380 11.23 17.86 29.91
CA LYS A 380 12.30 17.98 30.92
C LYS A 380 12.66 16.65 31.56
N THR A 381 11.69 15.87 32.02
CA THR A 381 11.90 14.63 32.77
C THR A 381 11.62 13.41 31.91
N THR A 382 12.56 12.47 31.84
CA THR A 382 12.33 11.18 31.16
C THR A 382 11.50 10.28 32.07
N VAL A 383 10.27 9.98 31.68
CA VAL A 383 9.38 9.08 32.46
C VAL A 383 9.49 7.62 32.02
N PHE A 384 9.92 7.40 30.78
CA PHE A 384 10.00 6.07 30.20
C PHE A 384 11.11 6.03 29.14
N ASN A 385 11.81 4.90 29.06
CA ASN A 385 12.72 4.59 27.95
C ASN A 385 12.50 3.14 27.50
N THR A 386 12.42 2.93 26.19
CA THR A 386 12.07 1.61 25.61
C THR A 386 13.07 0.49 25.91
N ALA A 387 14.32 0.82 26.24
CA ALA A 387 15.36 -0.15 26.56
C ALA A 387 15.61 -0.30 28.08
N LYS A 388 15.03 0.58 28.92
CA LYS A 388 15.13 0.51 30.39
C LYS A 388 13.87 -0.14 30.95
N VAL A 389 13.88 -1.47 31.01
CA VAL A 389 12.75 -2.27 31.51
C VAL A 389 12.71 -2.20 33.05
N GLY A 390 11.67 -1.58 33.61
CA GLY A 390 11.43 -1.49 35.06
C GLY A 390 10.55 -2.62 35.63
N ALA A 391 10.06 -3.53 34.79
CA ALA A 391 9.20 -4.65 35.18
C ALA A 391 10.01 -5.94 35.33
N GLN A 392 9.68 -6.75 36.35
CA GLN A 392 10.32 -8.05 36.56
C GLN A 392 10.00 -9.02 35.40
N THR A 393 11.04 -9.64 34.83
CA THR A 393 10.91 -10.64 33.78
C THR A 393 10.33 -11.94 34.35
N THR A 394 9.21 -12.40 33.81
CA THR A 394 8.59 -13.68 34.20
C THR A 394 9.13 -14.81 33.31
N GLN A 395 9.74 -15.83 33.92
CA GLN A 395 10.13 -17.05 33.21
C GLN A 395 8.93 -18.01 33.13
N MET A 396 8.52 -18.38 31.92
CA MET A 396 7.46 -19.39 31.74
C MET A 396 7.93 -20.76 32.24
N LYS A 397 7.09 -21.41 33.05
CA LYS A 397 7.19 -22.84 33.38
C LYS A 397 5.94 -23.55 32.87
N MET A 398 6.11 -24.58 32.06
CA MET A 398 5.02 -25.43 31.57
C MET A 398 4.81 -26.61 32.51
N LEU A 399 3.59 -26.76 33.05
CA LEU A 399 3.14 -27.93 33.81
C LEU A 399 2.07 -28.67 33.02
N TYR A 400 2.16 -29.99 33.00
CA TYR A 400 1.38 -30.87 32.12
C TYR A 400 -0.05 -31.10 32.64
N VAL A 401 -1.06 -30.83 31.80
CA VAL A 401 -2.48 -31.11 32.10
C VAL A 401 -3.21 -31.65 30.87
N GLY A 402 -3.36 -32.99 30.80
CA GLY A 402 -4.45 -33.74 30.13
C GLY A 402 -4.57 -33.72 28.59
N LYS A 403 -5.06 -34.83 28.00
CA LYS A 403 -5.21 -35.09 26.55
C LYS A 403 -6.67 -35.32 26.13
N LEU A 404 -7.00 -35.02 24.86
CA LEU A 404 -8.27 -35.32 24.17
C LEU A 404 -8.06 -36.27 22.95
N PRO A 405 -9.09 -37.01 22.47
CA PRO A 405 -8.94 -38.22 21.64
C PRO A 405 -9.24 -38.04 20.12
N LEU A 406 -8.94 -39.06 19.31
CA LEU A 406 -9.07 -39.13 17.83
C LEU A 406 -9.85 -40.38 17.34
N VAL A 407 -10.36 -40.30 16.10
CA VAL A 407 -11.36 -41.19 15.42
C VAL A 407 -10.69 -42.18 14.42
N HIS A 408 -11.35 -43.32 14.10
CA HIS A 408 -10.87 -44.50 13.35
C HIS A 408 -11.66 -44.83 12.05
N ASP A 409 -11.04 -45.56 11.08
CA ASP A 409 -11.71 -46.31 9.99
C ASP A 409 -10.91 -47.59 9.56
N ILE A 410 -11.57 -48.62 8.99
CA ILE A 410 -11.10 -50.04 8.83
C ILE A 410 -11.19 -50.59 7.37
N CYS A 411 -10.31 -51.52 6.95
CA CYS A 411 -10.37 -52.29 5.67
C CYS A 411 -10.17 -53.83 5.82
N HIS A 412 -10.48 -54.64 4.77
CA HIS A 412 -10.55 -56.13 4.76
C HIS A 412 -9.66 -56.84 3.71
N HIS A 413 -9.11 -58.04 4.00
CA HIS A 413 -8.43 -58.96 3.05
C HIS A 413 -8.86 -60.45 3.24
N ARG A 414 -8.70 -61.32 2.22
CA ARG A 414 -9.21 -62.73 2.14
C ARG A 414 -8.11 -63.81 2.32
N GLU A 415 -8.49 -65.01 2.76
CA GLU A 415 -7.68 -66.10 3.36
C GLU A 415 -6.67 -66.88 2.47
N ASN A 416 -6.37 -66.46 1.23
CA ASN A 416 -5.55 -67.26 0.29
C ASN A 416 -4.12 -66.72 0.02
N GLU A 417 -3.56 -65.90 0.90
CA GLU A 417 -2.27 -65.25 0.65
C GLU A 417 -1.05 -66.14 0.96
N GLN A 418 -0.07 -66.17 0.04
CA GLN A 418 1.08 -67.07 0.05
C GLN A 418 2.05 -66.85 1.22
N PHE A 419 2.05 -65.67 1.85
CA PHE A 419 2.97 -65.32 2.94
C PHE A 419 2.74 -66.18 4.20
N LEU A 420 1.49 -66.60 4.45
CA LEU A 420 1.10 -67.44 5.60
C LEU A 420 1.76 -68.83 5.61
N LYS A 421 2.30 -69.30 4.47
CA LYS A 421 2.93 -70.62 4.32
C LYS A 421 4.46 -70.59 4.38
N SER A 422 5.09 -69.41 4.33
CA SER A 422 6.54 -69.25 4.17
C SER A 422 7.25 -68.72 5.42
N GLY A 423 6.51 -68.25 6.44
CA GLY A 423 7.06 -67.59 7.62
C GLY A 423 7.64 -66.19 7.36
N GLN A 424 7.49 -65.66 6.14
CA GLN A 424 7.90 -64.29 5.81
C GLN A 424 6.72 -63.33 6.01
N TYR A 425 6.94 -62.25 6.75
CA TYR A 425 5.95 -61.19 6.93
C TYR A 425 5.80 -60.36 5.64
N PRO A 426 4.57 -59.92 5.30
CA PRO A 426 4.34 -59.06 4.15
C PRO A 426 5.01 -57.69 4.34
N TYR A 427 5.49 -57.13 3.23
CA TYR A 427 6.13 -55.82 3.19
C TYR A 427 5.07 -54.73 2.97
N LEU A 428 4.92 -53.82 3.92
CA LEU A 428 3.99 -52.69 3.83
C LEU A 428 4.74 -51.42 3.47
N THR A 429 4.28 -50.78 2.39
CA THR A 429 4.73 -49.45 1.98
C THR A 429 3.56 -48.48 2.05
N VAL A 430 3.73 -47.37 2.77
CA VAL A 430 2.72 -46.31 2.90
C VAL A 430 3.33 -44.97 2.52
N TYR A 431 2.79 -44.34 1.49
CA TYR A 431 3.16 -42.99 1.06
C TYR A 431 2.23 -41.97 1.73
N SER A 432 2.80 -40.91 2.31
CA SER A 432 2.06 -39.79 2.89
C SER A 432 2.66 -38.46 2.42
N VAL A 433 1.81 -37.46 2.23
CA VAL A 433 2.23 -36.09 1.88
C VAL A 433 2.79 -35.30 3.06
N GLY A 434 2.74 -35.86 4.28
CA GLY A 434 3.21 -35.20 5.50
C GLY A 434 2.10 -34.90 6.51
N HIS A 435 2.42 -34.44 7.71
CA HIS A 435 3.75 -34.10 8.25
C HIS A 435 4.35 -35.19 9.15
N SER A 436 3.51 -36.06 9.69
CA SER A 436 3.91 -37.26 10.43
C SER A 436 2.89 -38.37 10.21
N LEU A 437 3.36 -39.61 10.21
CA LEU A 437 2.55 -40.81 10.02
C LEU A 437 2.94 -41.84 11.06
N ILE A 438 1.94 -42.36 11.77
CA ILE A 438 2.09 -43.50 12.68
C ILE A 438 1.28 -44.66 12.13
N VAL A 439 1.93 -45.81 11.95
CA VAL A 439 1.33 -47.02 11.39
C VAL A 439 1.07 -48.00 12.52
N PHE A 440 -0.19 -48.42 12.65
CA PHE A 440 -0.60 -49.48 13.57
C PHE A 440 -1.09 -50.68 12.77
N VAL A 441 -0.73 -51.88 13.22
CA VAL A 441 -1.22 -53.15 12.69
C VAL A 441 -1.83 -53.92 13.86
N ASN A 442 -3.12 -54.25 13.75
CA ASN A 442 -3.93 -54.89 14.80
C ASN A 442 -3.92 -54.13 16.13
N GLY A 443 -3.86 -52.80 16.08
CA GLY A 443 -3.79 -51.94 17.26
C GLY A 443 -2.41 -51.86 17.92
N GLN A 444 -1.40 -52.58 17.42
CA GLN A 444 -0.01 -52.45 17.86
C GLN A 444 0.77 -51.51 16.94
N LEU A 445 1.68 -50.73 17.50
CA LEU A 445 2.53 -49.80 16.76
C LEU A 445 3.52 -50.57 15.88
N ALA A 446 3.41 -50.42 14.57
CA ALA A 446 4.33 -50.98 13.59
C ALA A 446 5.47 -50.00 13.22
N GLY A 447 5.24 -48.69 13.38
CA GLY A 447 6.31 -47.69 13.29
C GLY A 447 5.81 -46.27 13.08
N THR A 448 6.73 -45.31 13.18
CA THR A 448 6.48 -43.87 13.06
C THR A 448 7.48 -43.24 12.10
N VAL A 449 7.00 -42.40 11.19
CA VAL A 449 7.84 -41.57 10.30
C VAL A 449 7.37 -40.12 10.35
N TYR A 450 8.29 -39.17 10.30
CA TYR A 450 7.99 -37.74 10.31
C TYR A 450 8.89 -36.98 9.33
N GLY A 451 8.35 -35.90 8.79
CA GLY A 451 9.01 -35.03 7.82
C GLY A 451 9.59 -33.79 8.49
N SER A 452 10.28 -32.97 7.69
CA SER A 452 10.76 -31.65 8.10
C SER A 452 9.95 -30.54 7.41
N LEU A 453 10.18 -29.29 7.81
CA LEU A 453 9.53 -28.12 7.18
C LEU A 453 9.77 -28.08 5.67
N ASP A 454 10.99 -28.38 5.22
CA ASP A 454 11.39 -28.32 3.82
C ASP A 454 11.07 -29.60 3.03
N SER A 455 10.76 -30.71 3.72
CA SER A 455 10.48 -32.00 3.10
C SER A 455 9.41 -32.75 3.90
N PRO A 456 8.12 -32.34 3.76
CA PRO A 456 7.03 -32.89 4.54
C PRO A 456 6.58 -34.28 4.06
N LYS A 457 6.89 -34.67 2.81
CA LYS A 457 6.50 -35.98 2.25
C LYS A 457 7.23 -37.13 2.93
N LEU A 458 6.50 -38.21 3.23
CA LEU A 458 6.98 -39.35 4.02
C LEU A 458 6.73 -40.65 3.27
N THR A 459 7.57 -41.65 3.52
CA THR A 459 7.29 -43.04 3.14
C THR A 459 7.63 -43.95 4.32
N TYR A 460 6.67 -44.73 4.78
CA TYR A 460 6.91 -45.84 5.69
C TYR A 460 7.13 -47.12 4.88
N ASN A 461 8.18 -47.87 5.23
CA ASN A 461 8.56 -49.13 4.62
C ASN A 461 8.92 -50.11 5.74
N GLY A 462 8.18 -51.21 5.86
CA GLY A 462 8.45 -52.18 6.91
C GLY A 462 7.75 -53.51 6.71
N ASN A 463 8.39 -54.59 7.16
CA ASN A 463 7.74 -55.88 7.31
C ASN A 463 6.72 -55.78 8.45
N VAL A 464 5.47 -56.15 8.19
CA VAL A 464 4.40 -56.05 9.19
C VAL A 464 3.86 -57.42 9.53
N GLU A 465 3.73 -57.69 10.82
CA GLU A 465 3.24 -58.96 11.30
C GLU A 465 1.75 -59.14 10.95
N MET A 466 1.47 -60.09 10.07
CA MET A 466 0.14 -60.45 9.63
C MET A 466 -0.08 -61.96 9.78
N TRP A 467 -1.27 -62.34 10.23
CA TRP A 467 -1.72 -63.73 10.34
C TRP A 467 -3.10 -63.88 9.69
N ALA A 468 -3.56 -65.12 9.48
CA ALA A 468 -4.83 -65.40 8.81
C ALA A 468 -6.03 -64.74 9.53
N GLY A 469 -7.01 -64.28 8.75
CA GLY A 469 -8.23 -63.63 9.23
C GLY A 469 -8.21 -62.09 9.14
N ARG A 470 -9.21 -61.43 9.71
CA ARG A 470 -9.35 -59.96 9.68
C ARG A 470 -8.17 -59.30 10.41
N LYS A 471 -7.51 -58.36 9.72
CA LYS A 471 -6.42 -57.54 10.26
C LYS A 471 -6.79 -56.07 10.10
N SER A 472 -6.55 -55.26 11.13
CA SER A 472 -6.74 -53.81 11.03
C SER A 472 -5.40 -53.13 10.79
N ILE A 473 -5.34 -52.25 9.79
CA ILE A 473 -4.25 -51.30 9.65
C ILE A 473 -4.83 -49.93 9.95
N SER A 474 -4.32 -49.27 10.98
CA SER A 474 -4.73 -47.91 11.33
C SER A 474 -3.57 -46.96 11.03
N LEU A 475 -3.85 -45.93 10.25
CA LEU A 475 -2.88 -44.90 9.89
C LEU A 475 -3.26 -43.61 10.60
N LEU A 476 -2.39 -43.12 11.46
CA LEU A 476 -2.55 -41.81 12.08
C LEU A 476 -1.69 -40.80 11.32
N SER A 477 -2.34 -40.02 10.45
CA SER A 477 -1.72 -38.91 9.73
C SER A 477 -1.88 -37.62 10.53
N ILE A 478 -0.77 -36.91 10.75
CA ILE A 478 -0.73 -35.72 11.60
C ILE A 478 -0.20 -34.55 10.78
N ALA A 479 -0.97 -33.46 10.74
CA ALA A 479 -0.51 -32.18 10.21
C ALA A 479 0.08 -31.31 11.34
N VAL A 480 1.30 -30.81 11.17
CA VAL A 480 2.01 -29.97 12.13
C VAL A 480 2.10 -28.55 11.56
N GLY A 481 0.97 -27.85 11.56
CA GLY A 481 0.81 -26.60 10.82
C GLY A 481 0.58 -26.83 9.32
N LEU A 482 -0.04 -25.87 8.65
CA LEU A 482 -0.10 -25.86 7.18
C LEU A 482 1.02 -24.98 6.66
N PRO A 483 1.60 -25.30 5.47
CA PRO A 483 2.53 -24.39 4.81
C PRO A 483 1.95 -22.97 4.74
N ASN A 484 2.78 -21.96 5.03
CA ASN A 484 2.35 -20.57 5.18
C ASN A 484 3.17 -19.58 4.32
N VAL A 485 4.11 -20.09 3.51
CA VAL A 485 4.97 -19.31 2.61
C VAL A 485 5.45 -20.20 1.44
N GLY A 486 5.56 -19.63 0.23
CA GLY A 486 5.90 -20.34 -1.01
C GLY A 486 4.92 -20.03 -2.14
N ASN A 487 5.24 -20.40 -3.39
CA ASN A 487 4.25 -20.38 -4.48
C ASN A 487 3.52 -21.73 -4.53
N HIS A 488 2.19 -21.73 -4.58
CA HIS A 488 1.35 -22.93 -4.66
C HIS A 488 1.50 -23.90 -3.47
N PHE A 489 1.71 -23.39 -2.25
CA PHE A 489 1.77 -24.26 -1.06
C PHE A 489 0.38 -24.78 -0.61
N GLU A 490 -0.68 -24.26 -1.25
CA GLU A 490 -2.08 -24.64 -1.07
C GLU A 490 -2.57 -25.81 -1.96
N THR A 491 -1.70 -26.35 -2.84
CA THR A 491 -1.98 -27.56 -3.65
C THR A 491 -1.31 -28.78 -3.06
#